data_AF-H6L3G8-F1
#
_entry.id   AF-H6L3G8-F1
#
_cell.length_a   1.000
_cell.length_b   1.000
_cell.length_c   1.000
_cell.angle_alpha   90.00
_cell.angle_beta   90.00
_cell.angle_gamma   90.00
#
_symmetry.space_group_name_H-M   'P 1'
#
loop_
_entity.id
_entity.type
_entity.pdbx_description
1 polymer ?
#
loop_
_entity_poly.entity_id
_entity_poly.type
_entity_poly.pdbx_seq_one_letter_code
_entity_poly.pdbx_strand_id
1 'polypeptide(L)'
;MSTTPNLLAVSEYFYSLQGEGQTMGVPAIFLRLSGCNLICGGKGAEKDGQLHDGASWICDTMEVWMKGESLPFAQLLQRLDDELQFSQRLSQGVHLVITGGEPLLQDKRIAAFLAFLEAERQGLRPIIEVETNGCFLPSAPLLERVSYWNCSPKLQNSGMPAKKRIVPKALKGLAQEAGTIFKFVIAQASDFEEIQSDFLDKGLIKKEQLVLMPAADSLAALLERNKMVAEICIREQIRMCSRLHVEIWDQLTGV
;
A
#
# COMPACT_ATOMS: atom_id res chain seq x y z
N MET A 1 11.51 1.54 -30.00
CA MET A 1 10.93 1.05 -28.74
C MET A 1 11.30 2.06 -27.67
N SER A 2 10.33 2.69 -27.02
CA SER A 2 10.63 3.65 -25.96
C SER A 2 11.30 2.90 -24.81
N THR A 3 12.62 3.08 -24.67
CA THR A 3 13.41 2.49 -23.57
C THR A 3 12.93 3.16 -22.29
N THR A 4 12.14 2.45 -21.49
CA THR A 4 11.77 2.95 -20.17
C THR A 4 13.07 3.20 -19.42
N PRO A 5 13.31 4.40 -18.87
CA PRO A 5 14.56 4.70 -18.20
C PRO A 5 14.74 3.77 -17.00
N ASN A 6 15.95 3.22 -16.84
CA ASN A 6 16.32 2.28 -15.77
C ASN A 6 16.51 2.99 -14.42
N LEU A 7 15.45 3.63 -13.93
CA LEU A 7 15.41 4.34 -12.67
C LEU A 7 14.09 4.09 -11.94
N LEU A 8 14.09 4.25 -10.62
CA LEU A 8 12.88 4.32 -9.79
C LEU A 8 12.88 5.67 -9.05
N ALA A 9 11.72 6.33 -9.00
CA ALA A 9 11.55 7.48 -8.13
C ALA A 9 11.20 6.98 -6.72
N VAL A 10 12.14 7.11 -5.78
CA VAL A 10 12.08 6.56 -4.43
C VAL A 10 12.00 7.71 -3.43
N SER A 11 11.10 7.59 -2.46
CA SER A 11 10.96 8.55 -1.35
C SER A 11 11.77 8.13 -0.14
N GLU A 12 11.69 6.84 0.22
CA GLU A 12 12.46 6.27 1.32
C GLU A 12 12.54 4.74 1.17
N TYR A 13 13.46 4.13 1.92
CA TYR A 13 13.52 2.70 2.12
C TYR A 13 14.02 2.40 3.54
N PHE A 14 13.51 1.34 4.15
CA PHE A 14 13.87 0.94 5.50
C PHE A 14 13.55 -0.54 5.73
N TYR A 15 14.12 -1.13 6.78
CA TYR A 15 13.87 -2.51 7.19
C TYR A 15 13.07 -2.53 8.48
N SER A 16 11.93 -3.23 8.48
CA SER A 16 11.07 -3.38 9.66
C SER A 16 10.18 -4.63 9.59
N LEU A 17 9.01 -4.62 10.24
CA LEU A 17 7.95 -5.59 10.15
C LEU A 17 6.82 -5.06 9.27
N GLN A 18 6.23 -5.90 8.43
CA GLN A 18 4.97 -5.60 7.78
C GLN A 18 3.92 -5.33 8.87
N GLY A 19 3.43 -4.10 8.93
CA GLY A 19 2.55 -3.66 10.01
C GLY A 19 1.07 -3.88 9.73
N GLU A 20 0.71 -4.27 8.51
CA GLU A 20 -0.69 -4.33 8.05
C GLU A 20 -0.91 -5.53 7.10
N GLY A 21 -2.18 -5.83 6.81
CA GLY A 21 -2.56 -6.81 5.80
C GLY A 21 -2.36 -8.28 6.21
N GLN A 22 -2.17 -9.14 5.21
CA GLN A 22 -2.15 -10.59 5.36
C GLN A 22 -0.88 -11.12 6.06
N THR A 23 0.22 -10.40 5.92
CA THR A 23 1.57 -10.77 6.34
C THR A 23 2.03 -9.90 7.52
N MET A 24 1.08 -9.33 8.26
CA MET A 24 1.36 -8.54 9.47
C MET A 24 2.28 -9.31 10.44
N GLY A 25 3.37 -8.68 10.87
CA GLY A 25 4.43 -9.24 11.72
C GLY A 25 5.60 -9.89 10.97
N VAL A 26 5.54 -10.01 9.64
CA VAL A 26 6.65 -10.58 8.85
C VAL A 26 7.76 -9.54 8.65
N PRO A 27 9.04 -9.88 8.86
CA PRO A 27 10.14 -8.99 8.52
C PRO A 27 10.16 -8.61 7.03
N ALA A 28 10.26 -7.31 6.75
CA ALA A 28 10.15 -6.74 5.42
C ALA A 28 11.09 -5.56 5.21
N ILE A 29 11.63 -5.45 3.99
CA ILE A 29 12.22 -4.20 3.51
C ILE A 29 11.16 -3.45 2.74
N PHE A 30 10.90 -2.22 3.17
CA PHE A 30 9.99 -1.31 2.51
C PHE A 30 10.76 -0.49 1.48
N LEU A 31 10.26 -0.48 0.25
CA LEU A 31 10.68 0.42 -0.81
C LEU A 31 9.51 1.35 -1.12
N ARG A 32 9.55 2.57 -0.55
CA ARG A 32 8.51 3.58 -0.75
C ARG A 32 8.84 4.42 -1.98
N LEU A 33 7.99 4.35 -2.98
CA LEU A 33 8.09 5.11 -4.21
C LEU A 33 7.49 6.51 -4.06
N SER A 34 7.88 7.42 -4.96
CA SER A 34 7.39 8.80 -4.96
C SER A 34 6.16 8.98 -5.85
N GLY A 35 5.26 9.85 -5.42
CA GLY A 35 4.06 10.28 -6.15
C GLY A 35 2.81 9.46 -5.84
N CYS A 36 1.65 10.13 -5.89
CA CYS A 36 0.32 9.52 -5.76
C CYS A 36 -0.66 10.21 -6.72
N ASN A 37 -1.64 9.47 -7.24
CA ASN A 37 -2.75 10.03 -8.02
C ASN A 37 -3.87 10.59 -7.13
N LEU A 38 -3.83 10.33 -5.82
CA LEU A 38 -4.83 10.76 -4.84
C LEU A 38 -4.19 11.62 -3.75
N ILE A 39 -4.93 12.64 -3.30
CA ILE A 39 -4.58 13.46 -2.14
C ILE A 39 -5.57 13.11 -1.03
N CYS A 40 -5.28 12.04 -0.29
CA CYS A 40 -6.17 11.61 0.79
C CYS A 40 -6.03 12.57 1.96
N GLY A 41 -7.16 13.14 2.39
CA GLY A 41 -7.23 14.34 3.22
C GLY A 41 -7.97 15.47 2.52
N GLY A 42 -8.29 15.33 1.23
CA GLY A 42 -8.96 16.37 0.44
C GLY A 42 -7.98 17.34 -0.22
N LYS A 43 -8.43 18.07 -1.24
CA LYS A 43 -7.57 18.99 -2.00
C LYS A 43 -7.16 20.16 -1.11
N GLY A 44 -5.85 20.37 -0.95
CA GLY A 44 -5.30 21.35 -0.02
C GLY A 44 -4.50 20.69 1.10
N ALA A 45 -4.83 19.44 1.45
CA ALA A 45 -4.14 18.70 2.50
C ALA A 45 -2.64 18.56 2.21
N GLU A 46 -2.26 18.48 0.93
CA GLU A 46 -0.85 18.42 0.51
C GLU A 46 -0.04 19.69 0.86
N LYS A 47 -0.71 20.77 1.26
CA LYS A 47 -0.11 22.07 1.57
C LYS A 47 -0.06 22.38 3.06
N ASP A 48 -1.08 21.96 3.81
CA ASP A 48 -1.26 22.34 5.21
C ASP A 48 -1.46 21.16 6.18
N GLY A 49 -1.51 19.93 5.66
CA GLY A 49 -1.73 18.72 6.45
C GLY A 49 -3.11 18.64 7.11
N GLN A 50 -4.07 19.50 6.71
CA GLN A 50 -5.41 19.53 7.30
C GLN A 50 -6.40 18.71 6.47
N LEU A 51 -7.55 18.38 7.07
CA LEU A 51 -8.66 17.74 6.38
C LEU A 51 -9.49 18.77 5.61
N HIS A 52 -9.71 18.49 4.33
CA HIS A 52 -10.49 19.28 3.38
C HIS A 52 -11.55 18.39 2.71
N ASP A 53 -12.47 19.00 1.96
CA ASP A 53 -13.45 18.28 1.13
C ASP A 53 -14.28 17.22 1.86
N GLY A 54 -14.52 17.42 3.17
CA GLY A 54 -15.25 16.47 4.02
C GLY A 54 -14.48 15.19 4.36
N ALA A 55 -13.16 15.17 4.18
CA ALA A 55 -12.32 14.08 4.63
C ALA A 55 -12.40 13.91 6.15
N SER A 56 -12.39 12.66 6.59
CA SER A 56 -12.21 12.25 7.99
C SER A 56 -10.92 11.45 8.20
N TRP A 57 -10.16 11.22 7.13
CA TRP A 57 -8.87 10.55 7.16
C TRP A 57 -7.88 11.19 6.18
N ILE A 58 -6.63 11.32 6.63
CA ILE A 58 -5.49 11.84 5.87
C ILE A 58 -4.46 10.72 5.66
N CYS A 59 -3.75 10.75 4.52
CA CYS A 59 -2.65 9.82 4.29
C CYS A 59 -1.45 10.19 5.18
N ASP A 60 -1.08 9.25 6.06
CA ASP A 60 0.06 9.28 6.97
C ASP A 60 1.42 9.49 6.30
N THR A 61 1.56 9.09 5.03
CA THR A 61 2.82 9.12 4.28
C THR A 61 2.87 10.23 3.24
N MET A 62 1.90 11.16 3.24
CA MET A 62 1.81 12.26 2.26
C MET A 62 3.07 13.09 2.15
N GLU A 63 3.60 13.57 3.28
CA GLU A 63 4.81 14.39 3.29
C GLU A 63 6.05 13.65 2.76
N VAL A 64 6.05 12.32 2.88
CA VAL A 64 7.14 11.46 2.45
C VAL A 64 7.05 11.21 0.94
N TRP A 65 5.91 10.72 0.43
CA TRP A 65 5.81 10.37 -0.98
C TRP A 65 5.78 11.59 -1.92
N MET A 66 5.46 12.77 -1.42
CA MET A 66 5.57 14.04 -2.14
C MET A 66 7.01 14.43 -2.46
N LYS A 67 7.97 13.86 -1.72
CA LYS A 67 9.41 14.04 -1.93
C LYS A 67 9.97 12.74 -2.54
N GLY A 68 11.04 12.85 -3.31
CA GLY A 68 11.70 11.66 -3.83
C GLY A 68 12.84 11.97 -4.78
N GLU A 69 13.73 11.00 -4.91
CA GLU A 69 14.88 11.02 -5.80
C GLU A 69 14.68 9.96 -6.89
N SER A 70 14.98 10.31 -8.14
CA SER A 70 15.02 9.33 -9.23
C SER A 70 16.38 8.63 -9.24
N LEU A 71 16.42 7.38 -8.77
CA LEU A 71 17.63 6.59 -8.62
C LEU A 71 17.78 5.58 -9.76
N PRO A 72 18.90 5.58 -10.51
CA PRO A 72 19.25 4.49 -11.41
C PRO A 72 19.28 3.14 -10.67
N PHE A 73 18.84 2.07 -11.32
CA PHE A 73 18.70 0.75 -10.66
C PHE A 73 19.98 0.27 -9.98
N ALA A 74 21.14 0.40 -10.64
CA ALA A 74 22.42 0.00 -10.06
C ALA A 74 22.77 0.79 -8.80
N GLN A 75 22.50 2.10 -8.80
CA GLN A 75 22.74 2.95 -7.64
C GLN A 75 21.77 2.60 -6.50
N LEU A 76 20.48 2.40 -6.81
CA LEU A 76 19.48 2.00 -5.82
C LEU A 76 19.84 0.66 -5.18
N LEU A 77 20.16 -0.36 -5.99
CA LEU A 77 20.53 -1.68 -5.49
C LEU A 77 21.78 -1.61 -4.61
N GLN A 78 22.79 -0.83 -5.01
CA GLN A 78 24.00 -0.63 -4.20
C GLN A 78 23.65 0.01 -2.84
N ARG A 79 22.87 1.09 -2.81
CA ARG A 79 22.44 1.74 -1.55
C ARG A 79 21.66 0.78 -0.65
N LEU A 80 20.71 0.03 -1.22
CA LEU A 80 19.90 -0.95 -0.49
C LEU A 80 20.77 -2.06 0.11
N ASP A 81 21.76 -2.57 -0.63
CA ASP A 81 22.68 -3.59 -0.12
C ASP A 81 23.59 -3.03 0.98
N ASP A 82 24.16 -1.84 0.79
CA ASP A 82 25.08 -1.22 1.74
C ASP A 82 24.39 -0.82 3.04
N GLU A 83 23.18 -0.26 2.96
CA GLU A 83 22.47 0.32 4.11
C GLU A 83 21.58 -0.71 4.81
N LEU A 84 20.97 -1.64 4.07
CA LEU A 84 19.96 -2.57 4.62
C LEU A 84 20.33 -4.06 4.50
N GLN A 85 21.47 -4.41 3.89
CA GLN A 85 21.81 -5.82 3.56
C GLN A 85 20.73 -6.45 2.67
N PHE A 86 20.17 -5.67 1.75
CA PHE A 86 18.96 -5.97 0.98
C PHE A 86 18.96 -7.37 0.34
N SER A 87 19.91 -7.65 -0.54
CA SER A 87 19.96 -8.90 -1.28
C SER A 87 20.13 -10.11 -0.35
N GLN A 88 20.96 -9.97 0.70
CA GLN A 88 21.17 -11.00 1.71
C GLN A 88 19.86 -11.30 2.47
N ARG A 89 19.18 -10.29 2.99
CA ARG A 89 17.93 -10.45 3.74
C ARG A 89 16.84 -11.06 2.88
N LEU A 90 16.69 -10.59 1.64
CA LEU A 90 15.72 -11.14 0.69
C LEU A 90 15.97 -12.64 0.43
N SER A 91 17.24 -13.05 0.28
CA SER A 91 17.60 -14.47 0.14
C SER A 91 17.27 -15.33 1.38
N GLN A 92 17.07 -14.70 2.54
CA GLN A 92 16.74 -15.36 3.81
C GLN A 92 15.22 -15.35 4.10
N GLY A 93 14.40 -14.90 3.14
CA GLY A 93 12.95 -14.89 3.26
C GLY A 93 12.36 -13.60 3.84
N VAL A 94 13.16 -12.54 4.01
CA VAL A 94 12.61 -11.19 4.24
C VAL A 94 11.80 -10.76 3.02
N HIS A 95 10.62 -10.20 3.25
CA HIS A 95 9.76 -9.73 2.17
C HIS A 95 10.25 -8.40 1.59
N LEU A 96 9.95 -8.15 0.32
CA LEU A 96 10.05 -6.84 -0.29
C LEU A 96 8.67 -6.22 -0.39
N VAL A 97 8.39 -5.17 0.40
CA VAL A 97 7.13 -4.42 0.33
C VAL A 97 7.34 -3.18 -0.52
N ILE A 98 6.67 -3.12 -1.67
CA ILE A 98 6.71 -1.97 -2.59
C ILE A 98 5.45 -1.13 -2.38
N THR A 99 5.64 0.15 -2.05
CA THR A 99 4.55 1.07 -1.65
C THR A 99 4.84 2.49 -2.15
N GLY A 100 4.06 3.50 -1.73
CA GLY A 100 4.40 4.92 -1.77
C GLY A 100 4.15 5.67 -3.07
N GLY A 101 3.63 6.90 -3.04
CA GLY A 101 2.23 6.99 -2.67
C GLY A 101 1.48 5.89 -3.44
N GLU A 102 1.21 6.05 -4.74
CA GLU A 102 0.70 4.95 -5.56
C GLU A 102 1.82 4.28 -6.37
N PRO A 103 2.29 3.07 -6.00
CA PRO A 103 3.44 2.44 -6.66
C PRO A 103 3.15 2.08 -8.12
N LEU A 104 1.90 1.80 -8.50
CA LEU A 104 1.56 1.44 -9.88
C LEU A 104 1.68 2.61 -10.86
N LEU A 105 1.91 3.86 -10.39
CA LEU A 105 2.41 4.95 -11.25
C LEU A 105 3.77 4.62 -11.88
N GLN A 106 4.51 3.68 -11.29
CA GLN A 106 5.81 3.21 -11.74
C GLN A 106 5.81 1.73 -12.13
N ASP A 107 4.65 1.11 -12.37
CA ASP A 107 4.46 -0.32 -12.65
C ASP A 107 5.54 -0.93 -13.58
N LYS A 108 5.74 -0.37 -14.78
CA LYS A 108 6.74 -0.86 -15.74
C LYS A 108 8.18 -0.76 -15.22
N ARG A 109 8.48 0.27 -14.44
CA ARG A 109 9.81 0.49 -13.83
C ARG A 109 10.04 -0.45 -12.67
N ILE A 110 8.99 -0.76 -11.89
CA ILE A 110 9.06 -1.79 -10.84
C ILE A 110 9.37 -3.15 -11.48
N ALA A 111 8.60 -3.56 -12.49
CA ALA A 111 8.84 -4.84 -13.17
C ALA A 111 10.27 -4.92 -13.77
N ALA A 112 10.76 -3.83 -14.35
CA ALA A 112 12.12 -3.74 -14.87
C ALA A 112 13.20 -3.79 -13.77
N PHE A 113 12.96 -3.14 -12.62
CA PHE A 113 13.87 -3.20 -11.47
C PHE A 113 13.94 -4.61 -10.88
N LEU A 114 12.82 -5.32 -10.78
CA LEU A 114 12.78 -6.70 -10.30
C LEU A 114 13.53 -7.66 -11.26
N ALA A 115 13.39 -7.47 -12.57
CA ALA A 115 14.17 -8.22 -13.55
C ALA A 115 15.67 -7.90 -13.47
N PHE A 116 16.02 -6.64 -13.24
CA PHE A 116 17.41 -6.22 -13.00
C PHE A 116 17.98 -6.87 -11.73
N LEU A 117 17.25 -6.84 -10.62
CA LEU A 117 17.64 -7.50 -9.37
C LEU A 117 17.92 -8.99 -9.58
N GLU A 118 17.00 -9.69 -10.25
CA GLU A 118 17.15 -11.11 -10.56
C GLU A 118 18.41 -11.39 -11.39
N ALA A 119 18.71 -10.56 -12.39
CA ALA A 119 19.92 -10.69 -13.19
C ALA A 119 21.21 -10.42 -12.38
N GLU A 120 21.22 -9.38 -11.56
CA GLU A 120 22.40 -8.94 -10.79
C GLU A 120 22.67 -9.78 -9.53
N ARG A 121 21.69 -10.55 -9.06
CA ARG A 121 21.78 -11.35 -7.82
C ARG A 121 21.49 -12.82 -8.07
N GLN A 122 22.08 -13.39 -9.12
CA GLN A 122 22.12 -14.84 -9.39
C GLN A 122 20.73 -15.51 -9.40
N GLY A 123 19.71 -14.83 -9.95
CA GLY A 123 18.34 -15.36 -10.01
C GLY A 123 17.52 -15.13 -8.74
N LEU A 124 17.94 -14.22 -7.85
CA LEU A 124 17.18 -13.88 -6.64
C LEU A 124 15.75 -13.42 -7.00
N ARG A 125 14.76 -14.16 -6.49
CA ARG A 125 13.33 -13.84 -6.59
C ARG A 125 12.74 -13.77 -5.18
N PRO A 126 12.62 -12.56 -4.59
CA PRO A 126 12.05 -12.41 -3.25
C PRO A 126 10.53 -12.67 -3.25
N ILE A 127 9.98 -12.83 -2.04
CA ILE A 127 8.55 -12.68 -1.81
C ILE A 127 8.22 -11.19 -1.87
N ILE A 128 7.28 -10.82 -2.74
CA ILE A 128 6.97 -9.41 -3.02
C ILE A 128 5.54 -9.09 -2.59
N GLU A 129 5.39 -7.98 -1.90
CA GLU A 129 4.10 -7.38 -1.57
C GLU A 129 3.97 -6.02 -2.26
N VAL A 130 2.77 -5.70 -2.74
CA VAL A 130 2.46 -4.37 -3.27
C VAL A 130 1.29 -3.76 -2.51
N GLU A 131 1.52 -2.58 -1.93
CA GLU A 131 0.48 -1.74 -1.32
C GLU A 131 -0.01 -0.71 -2.35
N THR A 132 -1.24 -0.87 -2.88
CA THR A 132 -1.80 0.00 -3.93
C THR A 132 -3.17 0.52 -3.54
N ASN A 133 -3.58 1.69 -4.03
CA ASN A 133 -4.91 2.23 -3.87
C ASN A 133 -5.95 1.64 -4.85
N GLY A 134 -5.55 0.73 -5.74
CA GLY A 134 -6.46 0.03 -6.64
C GLY A 134 -6.99 0.86 -7.83
N CYS A 135 -6.37 2.01 -8.13
CA CYS A 135 -6.74 2.84 -9.29
C CYS A 135 -6.13 2.36 -10.61
N PHE A 136 -5.15 1.45 -10.56
CA PHE A 136 -4.42 0.98 -11.73
C PHE A 136 -4.48 -0.54 -11.84
N LEU A 137 -4.67 -1.04 -13.06
CA LEU A 137 -4.54 -2.46 -13.35
C LEU A 137 -3.05 -2.76 -13.52
N PRO A 138 -2.45 -3.67 -12.71
CA PRO A 138 -1.04 -4.01 -12.87
C PRO A 138 -0.74 -4.64 -14.24
N SER A 139 0.49 -4.48 -14.72
CA SER A 139 0.92 -5.16 -15.94
C SER A 139 1.21 -6.64 -15.67
N ALA A 140 1.07 -7.48 -16.71
CA ALA A 140 1.35 -8.92 -16.61
C ALA A 140 2.76 -9.23 -16.04
N PRO A 141 3.85 -8.53 -16.44
CA PRO A 141 5.17 -8.77 -15.84
C PRO A 141 5.24 -8.55 -14.33
N LEU A 142 4.39 -7.68 -13.78
CA LEU A 142 4.33 -7.44 -12.34
C LEU A 142 3.43 -8.47 -11.67
N LEU A 143 2.27 -8.82 -12.25
CA LEU A 143 1.37 -9.87 -11.78
C LEU A 143 2.10 -11.21 -11.59
N GLU A 144 2.99 -11.58 -12.51
CA GLU A 144 3.78 -12.81 -12.45
C GLU A 144 4.83 -12.85 -11.32
N ARG A 145 5.10 -11.70 -10.66
CA ARG A 145 6.16 -11.54 -9.67
C ARG A 145 5.65 -11.25 -8.26
N VAL A 146 4.49 -10.61 -8.14
CA VAL A 146 3.93 -10.20 -6.85
C VAL A 146 3.26 -11.40 -6.16
N SER A 147 3.62 -11.63 -4.90
CA SER A 147 3.07 -12.71 -4.08
C SER A 147 1.82 -12.29 -3.32
N TYR A 148 1.77 -11.04 -2.85
CA TYR A 148 0.66 -10.48 -2.10
C TYR A 148 0.26 -9.10 -2.60
N TRP A 149 -1.03 -8.91 -2.84
CA TRP A 149 -1.59 -7.62 -3.23
C TRP A 149 -2.40 -7.05 -2.07
N ASN A 150 -1.84 -6.05 -1.40
CA ASN A 150 -2.54 -5.29 -0.36
C ASN A 150 -3.21 -4.08 -1.03
N CYS A 151 -4.37 -4.31 -1.63
CA CYS A 151 -5.12 -3.26 -2.29
C CYS A 151 -5.96 -2.49 -1.27
N SER A 152 -5.80 -1.18 -1.16
CA SER A 152 -6.55 -0.31 -0.26
C SER A 152 -7.30 0.78 -1.03
N PRO A 153 -8.47 0.44 -1.64
CA PRO A 153 -9.31 1.42 -2.30
C PRO A 153 -9.74 2.50 -1.30
N LYS A 154 -9.75 3.75 -1.75
CA LYS A 154 -10.08 4.89 -0.88
C LYS A 154 -11.59 5.12 -0.88
N LEU A 155 -12.12 5.44 0.29
CA LEU A 155 -13.54 5.76 0.52
C LEU A 155 -13.75 7.27 0.48
N GLN A 156 -14.99 7.71 0.68
CA GLN A 156 -15.32 9.12 0.79
C GLN A 156 -14.61 9.78 1.98
N ASN A 157 -14.28 9.01 3.03
CA ASN A 157 -13.50 9.47 4.17
C ASN A 157 -12.13 10.07 3.80
N SER A 158 -11.61 9.80 2.60
CA SER A 158 -10.36 10.38 2.13
C SER A 158 -10.52 11.79 1.51
N GLY A 159 -11.75 12.31 1.39
CA GLY A 159 -12.06 13.57 0.69
C GLY A 159 -11.93 13.50 -0.83
N MET A 160 -11.66 12.31 -1.40
CA MET A 160 -11.44 12.16 -2.85
C MET A 160 -12.75 11.82 -3.58
N PRO A 161 -13.00 12.42 -4.77
CA PRO A 161 -14.19 12.08 -5.56
C PRO A 161 -14.20 10.60 -6.00
N ALA A 162 -15.37 9.96 -5.95
CA ALA A 162 -15.55 8.55 -6.34
C ALA A 162 -14.92 8.21 -7.70
N LYS A 163 -15.13 9.05 -8.72
CA LYS A 163 -14.56 8.88 -10.07
C LYS A 163 -13.03 8.82 -10.14
N LYS A 164 -12.31 9.29 -9.11
CA LYS A 164 -10.85 9.25 -9.02
C LYS A 164 -10.35 8.02 -8.27
N ARG A 165 -11.10 7.54 -7.27
CA ARG A 165 -10.67 6.49 -6.33
C ARG A 165 -11.29 5.11 -6.60
N ILE A 166 -12.36 5.04 -7.38
CA ILE A 166 -13.02 3.79 -7.76
C ILE A 166 -12.78 3.55 -9.25
N VAL A 167 -11.91 2.59 -9.57
CA VAL A 167 -11.62 2.19 -10.95
C VAL A 167 -12.04 0.73 -11.13
N PRO A 168 -13.28 0.45 -11.59
CA PRO A 168 -13.84 -0.90 -11.64
C PRO A 168 -12.96 -1.92 -12.38
N LYS A 169 -12.30 -1.52 -13.47
CA LYS A 169 -11.42 -2.40 -14.24
C LYS A 169 -10.21 -2.87 -13.42
N ALA A 170 -9.59 -1.96 -12.66
CA ALA A 170 -8.43 -2.27 -11.84
C ALA A 170 -8.82 -3.17 -10.67
N LEU A 171 -9.89 -2.80 -9.94
CA LEU A 171 -10.40 -3.56 -8.80
C LEU A 171 -10.81 -4.99 -9.20
N LYS A 172 -11.56 -5.14 -10.30
CA LYS A 172 -11.98 -6.46 -10.79
C LYS A 172 -10.80 -7.32 -11.24
N GLY A 173 -9.78 -6.71 -11.83
CA GLY A 173 -8.56 -7.40 -12.23
C GLY A 173 -7.80 -7.92 -11.01
N LEU A 174 -7.50 -7.05 -10.05
CA LEU A 174 -6.85 -7.43 -8.78
C LEU A 174 -7.65 -8.50 -8.02
N ALA A 175 -8.99 -8.45 -8.06
CA ALA A 175 -9.84 -9.44 -7.40
C ALA A 175 -9.75 -10.85 -8.01
N GLN A 176 -9.17 -11.02 -9.21
CA GLN A 176 -8.87 -12.33 -9.78
C GLN A 176 -7.52 -12.88 -9.34
N GLU A 177 -6.61 -12.02 -8.88
CA GLU A 177 -5.26 -12.43 -8.51
C GLU A 177 -5.27 -13.13 -7.15
N ALA A 178 -4.49 -14.21 -7.06
CA ALA A 178 -4.27 -14.92 -5.81
C ALA A 178 -3.48 -14.03 -4.83
N GLY A 179 -3.74 -14.17 -3.53
CA GLY A 179 -3.07 -13.35 -2.52
C GLY A 179 -3.53 -11.89 -2.47
N THR A 180 -4.57 -11.51 -3.22
CA THR A 180 -5.17 -10.17 -3.11
C THR A 180 -6.11 -10.07 -1.93
N ILE A 181 -5.90 -9.03 -1.14
CA ILE A 181 -6.82 -8.55 -0.12
C ILE A 181 -7.25 -7.12 -0.45
N PHE A 182 -8.48 -6.77 -0.09
CA PHE A 182 -8.98 -5.40 -0.15
C PHE A 182 -9.09 -4.83 1.25
N LYS A 183 -8.09 -4.04 1.65
CA LYS A 183 -7.92 -3.45 2.98
C LYS A 183 -8.47 -2.02 3.01
N PHE A 184 -9.65 -1.83 3.59
CA PHE A 184 -10.28 -0.51 3.70
C PHE A 184 -9.97 0.15 5.04
N VAL A 185 -9.65 1.45 4.98
CA VAL A 185 -9.40 2.28 6.16
C VAL A 185 -10.74 2.85 6.66
N ILE A 186 -11.08 2.55 7.91
CA ILE A 186 -12.38 2.85 8.52
C ILE A 186 -12.21 3.92 9.60
N ALA A 187 -12.71 5.11 9.31
CA ALA A 187 -12.77 6.22 10.26
C ALA A 187 -14.09 6.19 11.03
N GLN A 188 -15.18 5.76 10.43
CA GLN A 188 -16.51 5.79 11.04
C GLN A 188 -17.36 4.61 10.57
N ALA A 189 -18.43 4.29 11.30
CA ALA A 189 -19.27 3.13 11.00
C ALA A 189 -19.91 3.20 9.60
N SER A 190 -20.28 4.40 9.14
CA SER A 190 -20.88 4.60 7.81
C SER A 190 -19.92 4.31 6.66
N ASP A 191 -18.60 4.27 6.89
CA ASP A 191 -17.63 3.89 5.86
C ASP A 191 -17.88 2.46 5.36
N PHE A 192 -18.43 1.58 6.20
CA PHE A 192 -18.78 0.22 5.79
C PHE A 192 -19.99 0.18 4.84
N GLU A 193 -20.95 1.09 5.00
CA GLU A 193 -22.11 1.19 4.11
C GLU A 193 -21.69 1.58 2.68
N GLU A 194 -20.67 2.43 2.57
CA GLU A 194 -20.03 2.73 1.29
C GLU A 194 -19.36 1.49 0.69
N ILE A 195 -18.61 0.72 1.49
CA ILE A 195 -17.98 -0.53 1.01
C ILE A 195 -19.04 -1.48 0.44
N GLN A 196 -20.15 -1.66 1.16
CA GLN A 196 -21.24 -2.52 0.72
C GLN A 196 -21.80 -2.05 -0.62
N SER A 197 -22.23 -0.79 -0.71
CA SER A 197 -22.96 -0.26 -1.86
C SER A 197 -22.06 -0.01 -3.10
N ASP A 198 -20.84 0.47 -2.90
CA ASP A 198 -19.96 0.89 -3.99
C ASP A 198 -18.98 -0.18 -4.45
N PHE A 199 -18.75 -1.23 -3.66
CA PHE A 199 -17.77 -2.28 -3.99
C PHE A 199 -18.40 -3.67 -4.04
N LEU A 200 -19.10 -4.09 -2.98
CA LEU A 200 -19.65 -5.45 -2.89
C LEU A 200 -20.89 -5.63 -3.78
N ASP A 201 -21.90 -4.78 -3.66
CA ASP A 201 -23.14 -4.85 -4.43
C ASP A 201 -22.91 -4.67 -5.94
N LYS A 202 -21.85 -3.93 -6.29
CA LYS A 202 -21.40 -3.73 -7.69
C LYS A 202 -20.50 -4.85 -8.20
N GLY A 203 -20.18 -5.85 -7.36
CA GLY A 203 -19.31 -6.98 -7.70
C GLY A 203 -17.92 -6.55 -8.15
N LEU A 204 -17.37 -5.49 -7.56
CA LEU A 204 -16.00 -5.03 -7.85
C LEU A 204 -14.96 -5.88 -7.13
N ILE A 205 -15.31 -6.39 -5.95
CA ILE A 205 -14.49 -7.22 -5.07
C ILE A 205 -15.35 -8.33 -4.45
N LYS A 206 -14.72 -9.32 -3.81
CA LYS A 206 -15.41 -10.40 -3.10
C LYS A 206 -15.31 -10.21 -1.58
N LYS A 207 -16.34 -10.62 -0.84
CA LYS A 207 -16.40 -10.43 0.63
C LYS A 207 -15.27 -11.14 1.35
N GLU A 208 -14.84 -12.29 0.86
CA GLU A 208 -13.78 -13.12 1.45
C GLU A 208 -12.39 -12.48 1.33
N GLN A 209 -12.24 -11.50 0.42
CA GLN A 209 -11.01 -10.73 0.24
C GLN A 209 -10.99 -9.48 1.14
N LEU A 210 -12.12 -9.15 1.79
CA LEU A 210 -12.27 -7.90 2.53
C LEU A 210 -11.53 -7.92 3.86
N VAL A 211 -10.84 -6.82 4.14
CA VAL A 211 -10.19 -6.54 5.42
C VAL A 211 -10.53 -5.12 5.85
N LEU A 212 -10.96 -4.95 7.10
CA LEU A 212 -11.18 -3.62 7.67
C LEU A 212 -10.02 -3.25 8.58
N MET A 213 -9.52 -2.03 8.42
CA MET A 213 -8.42 -1.47 9.20
C MET A 213 -8.83 -0.13 9.79
N PRO A 214 -8.56 0.14 11.08
CA PRO A 214 -8.88 1.41 11.71
C PRO A 214 -8.08 2.58 11.12
N ALA A 215 -8.76 3.72 10.94
CA ALA A 215 -8.15 5.01 10.67
C ALA A 215 -7.59 5.61 11.97
N ALA A 216 -6.31 5.34 12.26
CA ALA A 216 -5.61 5.84 13.43
C ALA A 216 -4.10 5.92 13.19
N ASP A 217 -3.46 7.01 13.61
CA ASP A 217 -2.02 7.29 13.46
C ASP A 217 -1.27 7.32 14.79
N SER A 218 -1.97 7.12 15.92
CA SER A 218 -1.41 7.01 17.27
C SER A 218 -2.03 5.83 18.00
N LEU A 219 -1.32 5.29 18.99
CA LEU A 219 -1.76 4.17 19.80
C LEU A 219 -3.09 4.47 20.51
N ALA A 220 -3.25 5.69 21.04
CA ALA A 220 -4.47 6.11 21.71
C ALA A 220 -5.68 6.07 20.76
N ALA A 221 -5.57 6.68 19.58
CA ALA A 221 -6.61 6.65 18.56
C ALA A 221 -6.88 5.23 18.04
N LEU A 222 -5.83 4.41 17.94
CA LEU A 222 -5.92 3.04 17.46
C LEU A 222 -6.73 2.16 18.43
N LEU A 223 -6.46 2.25 19.72
CA LEU A 223 -7.19 1.51 20.75
C LEU A 223 -8.68 1.87 20.77
N GLU A 224 -9.01 3.16 20.58
CA GLU A 224 -10.40 3.61 20.47
C GLU A 224 -11.08 3.06 19.21
N ARG A 225 -10.45 3.27 18.04
CA ARG A 225 -11.03 2.91 16.74
C ARG A 225 -11.13 1.39 16.56
N ASN A 226 -10.20 0.62 17.13
CA ASN A 226 -10.19 -0.84 17.07
C ASN A 226 -11.51 -1.45 17.53
N LYS A 227 -12.11 -0.94 18.60
CA LYS A 227 -13.37 -1.47 19.12
C LYS A 227 -14.50 -1.34 18.08
N MET A 228 -14.65 -0.15 17.49
CA MET A 228 -15.68 0.10 16.49
C MET A 228 -15.49 -0.77 15.25
N VAL A 229 -14.26 -0.89 14.75
CA VAL A 229 -13.97 -1.74 13.58
C VAL A 229 -14.20 -3.22 13.90
N ALA A 230 -13.81 -3.68 15.10
CA ALA A 230 -14.04 -5.06 15.53
C ALA A 230 -15.53 -5.41 15.59
N GLU A 231 -16.38 -4.50 16.10
CA GLU A 231 -17.83 -4.69 16.16
C GLU A 231 -18.43 -4.85 14.75
N ILE A 232 -17.96 -4.08 13.77
CA ILE A 232 -18.36 -4.25 12.36
C ILE A 232 -17.88 -5.60 11.83
N CYS A 233 -16.60 -5.94 12.00
CA CYS A 233 -16.04 -7.20 11.54
C CYS A 233 -16.75 -8.43 12.12
N ILE A 234 -17.11 -8.42 13.40
CA ILE A 234 -17.87 -9.50 14.05
C ILE A 234 -19.26 -9.63 13.44
N ARG A 235 -20.00 -8.50 13.34
CA ARG A 235 -21.36 -8.49 12.78
C ARG A 235 -21.38 -9.00 11.34
N GLU A 236 -20.42 -8.56 10.54
CA GLU A 236 -20.38 -8.81 9.11
C GLU A 236 -19.60 -10.08 8.74
N GLN A 237 -18.93 -10.73 9.71
CA GLN A 237 -18.07 -11.91 9.52
C GLN A 237 -16.90 -11.62 8.56
N ILE A 238 -16.20 -10.53 8.80
CA ILE A 238 -15.11 -10.03 7.95
C ILE A 238 -13.83 -9.92 8.77
N ARG A 239 -12.67 -10.12 8.14
CA ARG A 239 -11.37 -10.01 8.81
C ARG A 239 -11.08 -8.56 9.18
N MET A 240 -10.59 -8.37 10.40
CA MET A 240 -9.97 -7.12 10.85
C MET A 240 -8.44 -7.21 10.68
N CYS A 241 -7.81 -6.09 10.38
CA CYS A 241 -6.37 -5.91 10.52
C CYS A 241 -6.13 -4.65 11.37
N SER A 242 -5.28 -4.76 12.39
CA SER A 242 -4.82 -3.58 13.14
C SER A 242 -3.65 -2.90 12.41
N ARG A 243 -3.01 -1.93 13.06
CA ARG A 243 -1.78 -1.28 12.59
C ARG A 243 -0.65 -1.60 13.56
N LEU A 244 0.02 -2.74 13.36
CA LEU A 244 1.00 -3.27 14.31
C LEU A 244 2.17 -2.31 14.56
N HIS A 245 2.60 -1.55 13.54
CA HIS A 245 3.66 -0.57 13.71
C HIS A 245 3.25 0.59 14.65
N VAL A 246 1.98 1.02 14.59
CA VAL A 246 1.44 2.01 15.54
C VAL A 246 1.31 1.40 16.95
N GLU A 247 1.02 0.10 17.06
CA GLU A 247 1.00 -0.58 18.37
C GLU A 247 2.38 -0.62 19.03
N ILE A 248 3.44 -0.86 18.25
CA ILE A 248 4.79 -1.05 18.76
C ILE A 248 5.53 0.29 18.94
N TRP A 249 5.39 1.21 17.98
CA TRP A 249 6.20 2.43 17.90
C TRP A 249 5.38 3.73 17.88
N ASP A 250 4.07 3.65 18.09
CA ASP A 250 3.16 4.80 18.10
C ASP A 250 3.28 5.63 16.81
N GLN A 251 3.61 6.91 16.90
CA GLN A 251 3.68 7.82 15.74
C GLN A 251 5.06 7.83 15.03
N LEU A 252 5.97 6.92 15.38
CA LEU A 252 7.31 6.88 14.78
C LEU A 252 7.22 6.50 13.29
N THR A 253 7.94 7.24 12.44
CA THR A 253 8.04 6.99 11.00
C THR A 253 9.33 6.25 10.65
N GLY A 254 9.35 5.59 9.48
CA GLY A 254 10.53 4.82 9.02
C GLY A 254 10.76 3.52 9.80
N VAL A 255 9.69 2.98 10.39
CA VAL A 255 9.63 1.72 11.15
C VAL A 255 8.42 0.90 10.70
#